data_AF-A0A966Q1Q2-F1
#
_entry.id   AF-A0A966Q1Q2-F1
#
_cell.length_a   1.000
_cell.length_b   1.000
_cell.length_c   1.000
_cell.angle_alpha   90.00
_cell.angle_beta   90.00
_cell.angle_gamma   90.00
#
_symmetry.space_group_name_H-M   'P 1'
#
loop_
_entity.id
_entity.type
_entity.pdbx_description
1 polymer ?
#
loop_
_entity_poly.entity_id
_entity_poly.type
_entity_poly.pdbx_seq_one_letter_code
_entity_poly.pdbx_strand_id
1 'polypeptide(L)' 'MERKIFVKIQVVSDCHLEFGHDVHITNAGADVLVLAGDICIAKAFKNKERNINNVGYYRFFDEVCANFKDVIYIMG' A
#
# COMPACT_ATOMS: atom_id res chain seq x y z
N MET A 1 34.59 13.94 -7.83
CA MET A 1 33.72 14.11 -6.65
C MET A 1 32.57 13.12 -6.84
N GLU A 2 32.58 11.98 -6.16
CA GLU A 2 31.54 10.95 -6.32
C GLU A 2 30.23 11.41 -5.65
N ARG A 3 29.11 11.33 -6.37
CA ARG A 3 27.78 11.55 -5.80
C ARG A 3 27.31 10.26 -5.15
N LYS A 4 27.18 10.25 -3.82
CA LYS A 4 26.42 9.21 -3.11
C LYS A 4 24.93 9.44 -3.33
N ILE A 5 24.24 8.40 -3.80
CA ILE A 5 22.77 8.35 -3.87
C ILE A 5 22.29 7.68 -2.59
N PHE A 6 21.36 8.33 -1.88
CA PHE A 6 20.65 7.75 -0.76
C PHE A 6 19.22 7.47 -1.18
N VAL A 7 18.72 6.28 -0.84
CA VAL A 7 17.34 5.86 -1.08
C VAL A 7 16.60 5.84 0.26
N LYS A 8 15.44 6.48 0.32
CA LYS A 8 14.55 6.49 1.48
C LYS A 8 13.40 5.53 1.27
N ILE A 9 13.20 4.64 2.23
CA ILE A 9 12.15 3.63 2.19
C ILE A 9 11.18 3.89 3.33
N GLN A 10 9.89 3.95 3.02
CA GLN A 10 8.81 3.94 4.01
C GLN A 10 8.23 2.53 4.04
N VAL A 11 8.12 1.94 5.23
CA VAL A 11 7.66 0.57 5.41
C VAL A 11 6.37 0.58 6.23
N VAL A 12 5.38 -0.18 5.78
CA VAL A 12 4.11 -0.39 6.47
C VAL A 12 3.76 -1.87 6.38
N SER A 13 3.25 -2.44 7.46
CA SER A 13 2.77 -3.83 7.54
C SER A 13 1.56 -3.91 8.48
N ASP A 14 0.91 -5.07 8.54
CA ASP A 14 -0.16 -5.39 9.50
C ASP A 14 -1.29 -4.35 9.53
N CYS A 15 -1.66 -3.80 8.37
CA CYS A 15 -2.74 -2.80 8.30
C CYS A 15 -4.12 -3.41 8.52
N HIS A 16 -4.32 -4.67 8.11
CA HIS A 16 -5.60 -5.37 8.21
C HIS A 16 -6.80 -4.51 7.78
N LEU A 17 -6.85 -4.14 6.50
CA LEU A 17 -7.90 -3.28 5.94
C LEU A 17 -9.34 -3.82 6.16
N GLU A 18 -9.51 -5.09 6.51
CA GLU A 18 -10.79 -5.68 6.93
C GLU A 18 -11.37 -5.10 8.23
N PHE A 19 -10.54 -4.49 9.09
CA PHE A 19 -10.99 -3.86 10.33
C PHE A 19 -11.27 -2.36 10.17
N GLY A 20 -10.93 -1.77 9.02
CA GLY A 20 -11.19 -0.38 8.71
C GLY A 20 -10.58 0.01 7.37
N HIS A 21 -11.38 0.65 6.52
CA HIS A 21 -10.94 1.10 5.19
C HIS A 21 -10.38 2.52 5.17
N ASP A 22 -10.35 3.20 6.32
CA ASP A 22 -9.89 4.60 6.46
C ASP A 22 -8.40 4.68 6.86
N VAL A 23 -7.59 3.72 6.37
CA VAL A 23 -6.13 3.78 6.52
C VAL A 23 -5.56 4.67 5.41
N HIS A 24 -4.90 5.75 5.81
CA HIS A 24 -4.25 6.69 4.90
C HIS A 24 -2.75 6.73 5.18
N ILE A 25 -1.94 6.50 4.14
CA ILE A 25 -0.48 6.52 4.23
C ILE A 25 0.04 7.76 3.52
N THR A 26 0.42 8.77 4.29
CA THR A 26 1.06 9.97 3.76
C THR A 26 2.53 9.68 3.42
N ASN A 27 2.97 10.14 2.24
CA ASN A 27 4.36 10.02 1.84
C ASN A 27 5.25 10.98 2.65
N ALA A 28 6.17 10.43 3.45
CA ALA A 28 7.11 11.19 4.27
C ALA A 28 8.41 11.59 3.52
N GLY A 29 8.32 11.79 2.21
CA GLY A 29 9.47 12.04 1.33
C GLY A 29 10.29 10.79 1.04
N ALA A 30 9.61 9.64 0.94
CA ALA A 30 10.20 8.35 0.57
C ALA A 30 10.29 8.20 -0.95
N ASP A 31 11.35 7.53 -1.39
CA ASP A 31 11.51 7.13 -2.79
C ASP A 31 10.69 5.88 -3.09
N VAL A 32 10.54 4.98 -2.10
CA VAL A 32 9.82 3.71 -2.21
C VAL A 32 8.93 3.49 -0.99
N LEU A 33 7.68 3.08 -1.20
CA LEU A 33 6.81 2.48 -0.18
C LEU A 33 6.91 0.95 -0.26
N VAL A 34 7.13 0.30 0.88
CA VAL A 34 7.04 -1.16 1.01
C VAL A 34 5.86 -1.50 1.91
N LEU A 35 4.88 -2.17 1.30
CA LEU A 35 3.75 -2.80 1.96
C LEU A 35 4.15 -4.25 2.29
N ALA A 36 4.61 -4.48 3.52
CA ALA A 36 5.39 -5.64 3.94
C ALA A 36 4.57 -6.74 4.62
N GLY A 37 3.51 -7.22 3.97
CA GLY A 37 2.62 -8.26 4.51
C GLY A 37 1.39 -7.71 5.23
N ASP A 38 0.39 -8.58 5.41
CA ASP A 38 -0.81 -8.37 6.23
C ASP A 38 -1.52 -7.02 6.07
N ILE A 39 -1.51 -6.51 4.83
CA ILE A 39 -2.26 -5.31 4.48
C ILE A 39 -3.76 -5.61 4.38
N CYS A 40 -4.11 -6.72 3.74
CA CYS A 40 -5.51 -7.10 3.51
C CYS A 40 -5.67 -8.60 3.29
N ILE A 41 -6.88 -9.09 3.57
CA ILE A 41 -7.23 -10.49 3.30
C ILE A 41 -7.48 -10.78 1.82
N ALA A 42 -6.92 -11.89 1.33
CA ALA A 42 -7.14 -12.35 -0.06
C ALA A 42 -8.62 -12.57 -0.41
N LYS A 43 -9.47 -12.85 0.59
CA LYS A 43 -10.91 -13.05 0.42
C LYS A 43 -11.61 -11.81 -0.18
N ALA A 44 -11.07 -10.61 0.05
CA ALA A 44 -11.61 -9.36 -0.50
C ALA A 44 -11.62 -9.35 -2.05
N PHE A 45 -10.74 -10.12 -2.69
CA PHE A 45 -10.55 -10.13 -4.14
C PHE A 45 -11.09 -11.39 -4.83
N LYS A 46 -11.88 -12.23 -4.13
CA LYS A 46 -12.50 -13.42 -4.75
C LYS A 46 -13.46 -13.07 -5.88
N ASN A 47 -14.16 -11.94 -5.76
CA ASN A 47 -14.94 -11.39 -6.87
C ASN A 47 -14.02 -10.50 -7.71
N LYS A 48 -13.94 -10.79 -9.02
CA LYS A 48 -13.09 -10.04 -9.96
C LYS A 48 -13.58 -8.61 -10.17
N GLU A 49 -14.87 -8.35 -9.97
CA GLU A 49 -15.45 -7.03 -10.14
C GLU A 49 -15.27 -6.16 -8.90
N ARG A 50 -14.90 -4.89 -9.12
CA ARG A 50 -14.94 -3.86 -8.09
C ARG A 50 -16.40 -3.64 -7.69
N ASN A 51 -16.74 -3.89 -6.44
CA ASN A 51 -18.08 -3.77 -5.87
C ASN A 51 -18.00 -3.22 -4.44
N ILE A 52 -19.15 -3.00 -3.80
CA ILE A 52 -19.21 -2.39 -2.47
C ILE A 52 -18.39 -3.13 -1.39
N ASN A 53 -18.17 -4.44 -1.53
CA ASN A 53 -17.43 -5.24 -0.56
C ASN A 53 -15.91 -5.13 -0.70
N ASN A 54 -15.39 -4.66 -1.84
CA ASN A 54 -13.95 -4.58 -2.10
C ASN A 54 -13.47 -3.19 -2.54
N VAL A 55 -14.38 -2.24 -2.74
CA VAL A 55 -14.06 -0.87 -3.19
C VAL A 55 -13.09 -0.15 -2.24
N GLY A 56 -13.19 -0.38 -0.93
CA GLY A 56 -12.28 0.20 0.06
C GLY A 56 -10.83 -0.25 -0.12
N TYR A 57 -10.62 -1.53 -0.39
CA TYR A 57 -9.28 -2.09 -0.64
C TYR A 57 -8.67 -1.52 -1.92
N TYR A 58 -9.45 -1.46 -3.01
CA TYR A 58 -8.98 -0.85 -4.26
C TYR A 58 -8.66 0.63 -4.07
N ARG A 59 -9.50 1.37 -3.34
CA ARG A 59 -9.24 2.78 -3.04
C ARG A 59 -7.93 2.96 -2.27
N PHE A 60 -7.64 2.12 -1.28
CA PHE A 60 -6.36 2.16 -0.57
C PHE A 60 -5.17 1.96 -1.53
N PHE A 61 -5.22 0.93 -2.38
CA PHE A 61 -4.13 0.65 -3.33
C PHE A 61 -3.99 1.75 -4.39
N ASP A 62 -5.11 2.27 -4.91
CA ASP A 62 -5.12 3.38 -5.86
C ASP A 62 -4.50 4.65 -5.21
N GLU A 63 -4.81 4.91 -3.93
CA GLU A 63 -4.29 6.07 -3.18
C GLU A 63 -2.78 5.99 -2.94
N VAL A 64 -2.26 4.84 -2.47
CA VAL A 64 -0.80 4.71 -2.24
C VAL A 64 -0.03 4.74 -3.56
N CYS A 65 -0.57 4.16 -4.64
CA CYS A 65 0.06 4.24 -5.96
C CYS A 65 0.03 5.65 -6.55
N ALA A 66 -0.92 6.50 -6.13
CA ALA A 66 -0.95 7.91 -6.51
C ALA A 66 0.00 8.78 -5.67
N ASN A 67 0.19 8.45 -4.40
CA ASN A 67 0.98 9.25 -3.44
C ASN A 67 2.48 8.88 -3.39
N PHE A 68 2.85 7.69 -3.84
CA PHE A 68 4.23 7.21 -3.86
C PHE A 68 4.69 6.93 -5.29
N LYS A 69 5.96 7.23 -5.56
CA LYS A 69 6.55 6.99 -6.87
C LYS A 69 6.64 5.50 -7.18
N ASP A 70 7.19 4.74 -6.24
CA ASP A 70 7.38 3.30 -6.34
C ASP A 70 6.72 2.63 -5.13
N VAL A 71 5.91 1.60 -5.38
CA VAL A 71 5.23 0.81 -4.34
C VAL A 71 5.54 -0.67 -4.55
N ILE A 72 6.05 -1.32 -3.50
CA ILE A 72 6.30 -2.76 -3.49
C ILE A 72 5.32 -3.40 -2.51
N TYR A 73 4.55 -4.36 -2.98
CA TYR A 73 3.66 -5.17 -2.13
C TYR A 73 4.22 -6.58 -1.97
N ILE A 74 4.42 -6.98 -0.72
CA ILE A 74 4.80 -8.33 -0.31
C ILE A 74 3.56 -8.93 0.34
N MET A 75 3.08 -10.05 -0.20
CA MET A 75 1.94 -10.76 0.38
C MET A 75 2.36 -11.43 1.69
N GLY A 76 1.52 -11.30 2.72
CA GLY A 76 1.59 -12.08 3.96
C GLY A 76 0.84 -13.40 3.85
#